data_AF-A0A022QMJ2-F1
#
_entry.id   AF-A0A022QMJ2-F1
#
_cell.length_a   1.000
_cell.length_b   1.000
_cell.length_c   1.000
_cell.angle_alpha   90.00
_cell.angle_beta   90.00
_cell.angle_gamma   90.00
#
_symmetry.space_group_name_H-M   'P 1'
#
loop_
_entity.id
_entity.type
_entity.pdbx_description
1 polymer ?
#
loop_
_entity_poly.entity_id
_entity_poly.type
_entity_poly.pdbx_seq_one_letter_code
_entity_poly.pdbx_strand_id
1 'polypeptide(L)'
;MALKSFVEVHPDSHFPIQNLPYGVFKPEPDSEPRPGVAIGDYVLDLSVIASAGLFDGPYLRNSDCFTQPNLNKFSGLGRPAWKEARTTLQKLLSATEPILRDNESLREKALVPM
;
A
#
# COMPACT_ATOMS: atom_id res chain seq x y z
N MET A 1 -5.77 21.26 4.77
CA MET A 1 -4.48 20.82 5.37
C MET A 1 -3.96 19.67 4.52
N ALA A 2 -2.69 19.71 4.09
CA ALA A 2 -2.11 18.63 3.31
C ALA A 2 -1.98 17.37 4.17
N LEU A 3 -2.42 16.21 3.66
CA LEU A 3 -2.10 14.92 4.30
C LEU A 3 -0.57 14.81 4.38
N LYS A 4 -0.07 14.57 5.59
CA LYS A 4 1.33 14.25 5.84
C LYS A 4 1.46 12.77 6.10
N SER A 5 2.40 12.12 5.44
CA SER A 5 2.74 10.74 5.78
C SER A 5 3.62 10.69 7.01
N PHE A 6 3.59 9.58 7.75
CA PHE A 6 4.65 9.29 8.71
C PHE A 6 5.95 8.84 8.03
N VAL A 7 5.86 8.36 6.78
CA VAL A 7 7.03 8.03 5.96
C VAL A 7 7.66 9.34 5.50
N GLU A 8 8.97 9.47 5.70
CA GLU A 8 9.71 10.62 5.17
C GLU A 8 9.69 10.57 3.65
N VAL A 9 9.08 11.59 3.04
CA VAL A 9 9.05 11.77 1.60
C VAL A 9 9.73 13.07 1.28
N HIS A 10 10.75 13.03 0.43
CA HIS A 10 11.44 14.23 -0.03
C HIS A 10 10.44 15.14 -0.76
N PRO A 11 10.49 16.48 -0.58
CA PRO A 11 9.58 17.40 -1.27
C PRO A 11 9.67 17.33 -2.80
N ASP A 12 10.82 16.92 -3.33
CA ASP A 12 11.05 16.70 -4.77
C ASP A 12 10.72 15.28 -5.24
N SER A 13 10.25 14.40 -4.35
CA SER A 13 9.91 13.02 -4.71
C SER A 13 8.68 12.99 -5.61
N HIS A 14 8.74 12.14 -6.65
CA HIS A 14 7.59 11.87 -7.52
C HIS A 14 6.51 11.00 -6.84
N PHE A 15 6.77 10.49 -5.64
CA PHE A 15 5.90 9.55 -4.93
C PHE A 15 5.37 10.11 -3.60
N PRO A 16 4.69 11.28 -3.59
CA PRO A 16 4.07 11.77 -2.37
C PRO A 16 2.79 10.98 -2.04
N ILE A 17 2.30 11.11 -0.81
CA ILE A 17 1.05 10.45 -0.34
C ILE A 17 -0.19 10.84 -1.17
N GLN A 18 -0.10 11.89 -1.96
CA GLN A 18 -1.12 12.32 -2.92
C GLN A 18 -1.05 11.58 -4.27
N ASN A 19 0.06 10.92 -4.60
CA ASN A 19 0.20 10.18 -5.86
C ASN A 19 -0.23 8.72 -5.68
N LEU A 20 0.47 7.98 -4.79
CA LEU A 20 0.24 6.56 -4.50
C LEU A 20 0.00 5.71 -5.76
N PRO A 21 0.99 5.60 -6.67
CA PRO A 21 0.86 4.78 -7.87
C PRO A 21 0.91 3.30 -7.50
N TYR A 22 0.04 2.52 -8.14
CA TYR A 22 0.03 1.06 -8.01
C TYR A 22 1.00 0.44 -9.01
N GLY A 23 1.82 -0.48 -8.53
CA GLY A 23 2.77 -1.25 -9.33
C GLY A 23 2.81 -2.70 -8.88
N VAL A 24 3.60 -3.50 -9.60
CA VAL A 24 3.97 -4.85 -9.17
C VAL A 24 5.47 -4.82 -8.91
N PHE A 25 5.88 -5.32 -7.76
CA PHE A 25 7.28 -5.36 -7.36
C PHE A 25 7.62 -6.74 -6.80
N LYS A 26 8.93 -6.99 -6.64
CA LYS A 26 9.47 -8.20 -6.01
C LYS A 26 10.30 -7.77 -4.80
N PRO A 27 9.87 -8.09 -3.58
CA PRO A 27 10.64 -7.75 -2.37
C PRO A 27 12.04 -8.36 -2.36
N GLU A 28 12.15 -9.59 -2.86
CA GLU A 28 13.41 -10.31 -3.03
C GLU A 28 13.49 -10.91 -4.44
N PRO A 29 14.70 -11.13 -5.00
CA PRO A 29 14.87 -11.71 -6.32
C PRO A 29 14.14 -13.05 -6.52
N ASP A 30 14.15 -13.89 -5.48
CA ASP A 30 13.51 -15.21 -5.45
C ASP A 30 12.06 -15.18 -4.97
N SER A 31 11.55 -14.01 -4.57
CA SER A 31 10.16 -13.88 -4.12
C SER A 31 9.17 -13.76 -5.28
N GLU A 32 7.95 -14.20 -5.04
CA GLU A 32 6.86 -14.00 -6.00
C GLU A 32 6.54 -12.50 -6.15
N PRO A 33 6.37 -12.01 -7.39
CA PRO A 33 5.96 -10.64 -7.62
C PRO A 33 4.59 -10.40 -7.00
N ARG A 34 4.37 -9.20 -6.47
CA ARG A 34 3.10 -8.84 -5.84
C ARG A 34 2.79 -7.35 -5.96
N PRO A 35 1.53 -6.95 -5.82
CA PRO A 35 1.11 -5.56 -5.95
C PRO A 35 1.64 -4.72 -4.79
N GLY A 36 2.20 -3.58 -5.13
CA GLY A 36 2.73 -2.61 -4.18
C GLY A 36 2.36 -1.18 -4.57
N VAL A 37 2.55 -0.25 -3.64
CA VAL A 37 2.35 1.19 -3.87
C VAL A 37 3.60 1.95 -3.50
N ALA A 38 4.12 2.76 -4.42
CA ALA A 38 5.30 3.57 -4.14
C ALA A 38 4.95 4.78 -3.26
N ILE A 39 5.77 5.04 -2.24
CA ILE A 39 5.73 6.22 -1.39
C ILE A 39 7.14 6.63 -0.97
N GLY A 40 7.56 7.84 -1.37
CA GLY A 40 8.94 8.29 -1.20
C GLY A 40 9.92 7.32 -1.85
N ASP A 41 10.84 6.80 -1.06
CA ASP A 41 11.84 5.80 -1.47
C ASP A 41 11.47 4.38 -1.02
N TYR A 42 10.19 4.15 -0.69
CA TYR A 42 9.67 2.88 -0.22
C TYR A 42 8.53 2.38 -1.11
N VAL A 43 8.32 1.08 -1.08
CA VAL A 43 7.18 0.40 -1.66
C VAL A 43 6.37 -0.24 -0.54
N LEU A 44 5.10 0.14 -0.43
CA LEU A 44 4.14 -0.45 0.47
C LEU A 44 3.56 -1.73 -0.15
N ASP A 45 3.87 -2.88 0.44
CA ASP A 45 3.38 -4.21 0.07
C ASP A 45 1.90 -4.36 0.43
N LEU A 46 1.04 -4.41 -0.59
CA LEU A 46 -0.40 -4.52 -0.38
C LEU A 46 -0.82 -5.92 0.11
N SER A 47 -0.02 -6.95 -0.16
CA SER A 47 -0.30 -8.31 0.28
C SER A 47 -0.19 -8.43 1.81
N VAL A 48 0.76 -7.71 2.40
CA VAL A 48 0.98 -7.65 3.85
C VAL A 48 -0.14 -6.88 4.52
N ILE A 49 -0.55 -5.75 3.95
CA ILE A 49 -1.68 -4.95 4.44
C ILE A 49 -3.00 -5.74 4.37
N ALA A 50 -3.21 -6.50 3.30
CA ALA A 50 -4.36 -7.38 3.15
C ALA A 50 -4.33 -8.55 4.14
N SER A 51 -3.19 -9.22 4.31
CA SER A 51 -3.03 -10.31 5.27
C SER A 51 -3.19 -9.86 6.72
N ALA A 52 -2.85 -8.60 7.02
CA ALA A 52 -3.08 -7.98 8.32
C ALA A 52 -4.56 -7.60 8.55
N GLY A 53 -5.44 -7.78 7.56
CA GLY A 53 -6.86 -7.46 7.66
C GLY A 53 -7.16 -5.96 7.71
N LEU A 54 -6.25 -5.12 7.20
CA LEU A 54 -6.40 -3.66 7.24
C LEU A 54 -7.32 -3.12 6.14
N PHE A 55 -7.56 -3.91 5.11
CA PHE A 55 -8.65 -3.65 4.17
C PHE A 55 -9.95 -4.16 4.80
N ASP A 56 -10.75 -3.26 5.34
CA ASP A 56 -11.98 -3.55 6.06
C ASP A 56 -13.25 -3.34 5.22
N GLY A 57 -13.11 -2.80 4.02
CA GLY A 57 -14.23 -2.44 3.16
C GLY A 57 -14.83 -3.60 2.37
N PRO A 58 -16.00 -3.37 1.74
CA PRO A 58 -16.79 -4.42 1.12
C PRO A 58 -16.13 -5.07 -0.09
N TYR A 59 -15.19 -4.39 -0.76
CA TYR A 59 -14.58 -4.90 -1.99
C TYR A 59 -13.25 -5.62 -1.74
N LEU A 60 -12.44 -5.14 -0.79
CA LEU A 60 -11.06 -5.63 -0.61
C LEU A 60 -10.91 -6.59 0.58
N ARG A 61 -11.81 -6.57 1.56
CA ARG A 61 -11.70 -7.36 2.80
C ARG A 61 -11.48 -8.86 2.60
N ASN A 62 -12.12 -9.45 1.59
CA ASN A 62 -11.98 -10.87 1.27
C ASN A 62 -11.37 -11.09 -0.12
N SER A 63 -10.64 -10.08 -0.64
CA SER A 63 -10.06 -10.15 -1.97
C SER A 63 -8.63 -10.64 -1.90
N ASP A 64 -8.31 -11.63 -2.72
CA ASP A 64 -6.95 -12.11 -2.99
C ASP A 64 -6.28 -11.31 -4.12
N CYS A 65 -6.83 -10.15 -4.52
CA CYS A 65 -6.24 -9.35 -5.60
C CYS A 65 -4.81 -8.88 -5.30
N PHE A 66 -4.47 -8.69 -4.04
CA PHE A 66 -3.14 -8.25 -3.60
C PHE A 66 -2.15 -9.39 -3.36
N THR A 67 -2.57 -10.65 -3.49
CA THR A 67 -1.66 -11.82 -3.47
C THR A 67 -1.34 -12.31 -4.88
N GLN A 68 -1.92 -11.70 -5.91
CA GLN A 68 -1.68 -12.07 -7.29
C GLN A 68 -0.37 -11.48 -7.83
N PRO A 69 0.32 -12.17 -8.76
CA PRO A 69 1.54 -11.66 -9.39
C PRO A 69 1.33 -10.47 -10.33
N ASN A 70 0.09 -9.98 -10.47
CA ASN A 70 -0.27 -8.91 -11.38
C ASN A 70 -1.42 -8.06 -10.80
N LEU A 71 -1.59 -6.86 -11.34
CA LEU A 71 -2.67 -5.95 -10.99
C LEU A 71 -4.00 -6.26 -11.70
N ASN A 72 -4.08 -7.27 -12.58
CA ASN A 72 -5.25 -7.47 -13.43
C ASN A 72 -6.53 -7.71 -12.60
N LYS A 73 -6.40 -8.49 -11.52
CA LYS A 73 -7.52 -8.78 -10.62
C LYS A 73 -7.98 -7.51 -9.90
N PHE A 74 -7.05 -6.72 -9.38
CA PHE A 74 -7.35 -5.43 -8.74
C PHE A 74 -7.96 -4.42 -9.73
N SER A 75 -7.41 -4.33 -10.94
CA SER A 75 -7.96 -3.53 -12.03
C SER A 75 -9.37 -3.96 -12.44
N GLY A 76 -9.65 -5.26 -12.41
CA GLY A 76 -10.96 -5.83 -12.74
C GLY A 76 -12.07 -5.53 -11.71
N LEU A 77 -11.73 -5.26 -10.44
CA LEU A 77 -12.71 -4.88 -9.41
C LEU A 77 -13.35 -3.51 -9.68
N GLY A 78 -12.69 -2.68 -10.48
CA GLY A 78 -13.18 -1.38 -10.91
C GLY A 78 -13.06 -0.26 -9.87
N ARG A 79 -13.62 0.90 -10.23
CA ARG A 79 -13.47 2.16 -9.50
C ARG A 79 -13.82 2.11 -8.00
N PRO A 80 -14.88 1.39 -7.55
CA PRO A 80 -15.22 1.33 -6.13
C PRO A 80 -14.09 0.75 -5.27
N ALA A 81 -13.49 -0.36 -5.71
CA ALA A 81 -12.38 -1.00 -5.02
C ALA A 81 -11.11 -0.12 -5.03
N TRP A 82 -10.83 0.58 -6.14
CA TRP A 82 -9.68 1.49 -6.22
C TRP A 82 -9.80 2.67 -5.26
N LYS A 83 -11.02 3.21 -5.12
CA LYS A 83 -11.30 4.30 -4.18
C LYS A 83 -11.17 3.84 -2.73
N GLU A 84 -11.66 2.64 -2.43
CA GLU A 84 -11.49 1.98 -1.13
C GLU A 84 -10.00 1.82 -0.80
N ALA A 85 -9.24 1.16 -1.69
CA ALA A 85 -7.79 0.96 -1.54
C ALA A 85 -7.08 2.29 -1.27
N ARG A 86 -7.31 3.30 -2.11
CA ARG A 86 -6.65 4.60 -1.98
C ARG A 86 -6.98 5.29 -0.65
N THR A 87 -8.24 5.24 -0.21
CA THR A 87 -8.65 5.86 1.05
C THR A 87 -8.02 5.15 2.24
N THR A 88 -8.01 3.82 2.23
CA THR A 88 -7.36 3.00 3.27
C THR A 88 -5.86 3.27 3.32
N LEU A 89 -5.17 3.26 2.17
CA LEU A 89 -3.73 3.52 2.10
C LEU A 89 -3.37 4.93 2.57
N GLN A 90 -4.13 5.95 2.19
CA GLN A 90 -3.93 7.31 2.67
C GLN A 90 -4.12 7.42 4.19
N LYS A 91 -5.11 6.69 4.75
CA LYS A 91 -5.32 6.64 6.19
C LYS A 91 -4.15 5.95 6.89
N LEU A 92 -3.77 4.75 6.46
CA LEU A 92 -2.67 3.98 7.03
C LEU A 92 -1.33 4.70 6.97
N LEU A 93 -1.06 5.39 5.86
CA LEU A 93 0.17 6.15 5.66
C LEU A 93 0.13 7.52 6.34
N SER A 94 -1.01 7.97 6.85
CA SER A 94 -1.14 9.27 7.52
C SER A 94 -0.32 9.31 8.81
N ALA A 95 0.31 10.45 9.08
CA ALA A 95 1.05 10.69 10.34
C ALA A 95 0.18 10.56 11.60
N THR A 96 -1.13 10.67 11.45
CA THR A 96 -2.11 10.57 12.54
C THR A 96 -2.57 9.15 12.85
N GLU A 97 -2.28 8.17 11.98
CA GLU A 97 -2.80 6.81 12.11
C GLU A 97 -1.76 5.88 12.76
N PRO A 98 -2.01 5.37 13.98
CA PRO A 98 -1.06 4.53 14.70
C PRO A 98 -0.98 3.09 14.16
N ILE A 99 -2.00 2.60 13.44
CA ILE A 99 -2.11 1.18 13.08
C ILE A 99 -0.87 0.64 12.36
N LEU A 100 -0.39 1.34 11.33
CA LEU A 100 0.82 0.96 10.60
C LEU A 100 2.07 1.66 11.18
N ARG A 101 1.92 2.87 11.72
CA ARG A 101 3.02 3.68 12.23
C ARG A 101 3.67 3.07 13.48
N ASP A 102 2.85 2.64 14.44
CA ASP A 102 3.28 2.16 15.77
C ASP A 102 3.51 0.64 15.77
N ASN A 103 3.09 -0.07 14.72
CA ASN A 103 3.29 -1.50 14.59
C ASN A 103 4.58 -1.79 13.80
N GLU A 104 5.72 -1.74 14.47
CA GLU A 104 7.04 -1.91 13.85
C GLU A 104 7.15 -3.23 13.07
N SER A 105 6.66 -4.34 13.63
CA SER A 105 6.70 -5.65 12.96
C SER A 105 5.93 -5.68 11.65
N LEU A 106 4.77 -5.01 11.60
CA LEU A 106 3.99 -4.90 10.37
C LEU A 106 4.63 -3.90 9.41
N ARG A 107 5.14 -2.79 9.93
CA ARG A 107 5.77 -1.72 9.16
C ARG A 107 7.00 -2.22 8.41
N GLU A 108 7.88 -2.97 9.06
CA GLU A 108 9.08 -3.55 8.42
C GLU A 108 8.73 -4.56 7.33
N LYS A 109 7.64 -5.32 7.50
CA LYS A 109 7.17 -6.26 6.48
C LYS A 109 6.45 -5.57 5.33
N ALA A 110 5.71 -4.50 5.63
CA ALA A 110 4.89 -3.80 4.66
C ALA A 110 5.67 -2.75 3.87
N LEU A 111 6.64 -2.06 4.46
CA LEU A 111 7.46 -1.05 3.77
C LEU A 111 8.78 -1.66 3.36
N VAL A 112 8.95 -1.86 2.05
CA VAL A 112 10.17 -2.38 1.45
C VAL A 112 10.92 -1.21 0.81
N PRO A 113 12.22 -0.99 1.09
CA PRO A 113 13.00 0.06 0.42
C PRO A 113 13.12 -0.27 -1.08
N MET A 114 13.01 0.77 -1.93
CA MET A 114 13.11 0.66 -3.39
C MET A 114 14.57 0.58 -3.86
#